data_AF-A0A4P5ZZK3-F1
#
_entry.id   AF-A0A4P5ZZK3-F1
#
_cell.length_a   1.000
_cell.length_b   1.000
_cell.length_c   1.000
_cell.angle_alpha   90.00
_cell.angle_beta   90.00
_cell.angle_gamma   90.00
#
_symmetry.space_group_name_H-M   'P 1'
#
loop_
_entity.id
_entity.type
_entity.pdbx_description
1 polymer ?
#
loop_
_entity_poly.entity_id
_entity_poly.type
_entity_poly.pdbx_seq_one_letter_code
_entity_poly.pdbx_strand_id
1 'polypeptide(L)' 'MNKEFINLQLFNLSQNLLEIVGLPPRDCNCKKCESGMLFECYRCQKLVPWCHGATDDYLDWCNSCVADYMRTEGFSED' A
#
# COMPACT_ATOMS: atom_id res chain seq x y z
N MET A 1 0.28 -23.59 7.10
CA MET A 1 0.19 -22.42 6.20
C MET A 1 -0.29 -21.23 7.03
N ASN A 2 0.47 -20.13 7.10
CA ASN A 2 0.14 -18.99 7.98
C ASN A 2 -1.08 -18.24 7.43
N LYS A 3 -2.08 -17.95 8.28
CA LYS A 3 -3.31 -17.24 7.91
C LYS A 3 -3.03 -15.84 7.35
N GLU A 4 -2.02 -15.15 7.89
CA GLU A 4 -1.66 -13.80 7.44
C GLU A 4 -1.15 -13.78 6.01
N PHE A 5 -0.32 -14.77 5.65
CA PHE A 5 0.17 -14.94 4.29
C PHE A 5 -0.96 -15.17 3.29
N ILE A 6 -1.94 -16.01 3.63
CA ILE A 6 -3.12 -16.26 2.78
C ILE A 6 -3.93 -14.97 2.61
N ASN A 7 -4.15 -14.22 3.68
CA ASN A 7 -4.89 -12.96 3.63
C ASN A 7 -4.19 -11.92 2.74
N LEU A 8 -2.86 -11.83 2.80
CA LEU A 8 -2.07 -10.96 1.93
C LEU A 8 -2.25 -11.35 0.45
N GLN A 9 -2.11 -12.63 0.12
CA GLN A 9 -2.28 -13.11 -1.24
C GLN A 9 -3.69 -12.87 -1.78
N LEU A 10 -4.72 -13.12 -0.98
CA LEU A 10 -6.10 -12.85 -1.36
C LEU A 10 -6.36 -11.35 -1.59
N PHE A 11 -5.79 -10.50 -0.74
CA PHE A 11 -5.90 -9.05 -0.91
C PHE A 11 -5.23 -8.59 -2.19
N ASN A 12 -3.98 -8.98 -2.44
CA ASN A 12 -3.23 -8.63 -3.64
C ASN A 12 -3.93 -9.14 -4.91
N LEU A 13 -4.42 -10.38 -4.90
CA LEU A 13 -5.22 -10.92 -6.00
C LEU A 13 -6.46 -10.06 -6.28
N SER A 14 -7.15 -9.61 -5.22
CA SER A 14 -8.33 -8.77 -5.37
C SER A 14 -8.03 -7.41 -5.99
N GLN A 15 -6.84 -6.84 -5.73
CA GLN A 15 -6.40 -5.59 -6.36
C GLN A 15 -6.12 -5.78 -7.85
N ASN A 16 -5.38 -6.84 -8.21
CA ASN A 16 -5.11 -7.18 -9.61
C ASN A 16 -6.39 -7.41 -10.40
N LEU A 17 -7.39 -8.06 -9.81
CA LEU A 17 -8.68 -8.26 -10.46
C LEU A 17 -9.39 -6.94 -10.73
N LEU A 18 -9.33 -5.96 -9.81
CA LEU A 18 -9.89 -4.62 -10.03
C LEU A 18 -9.19 -3.90 -11.18
N GLU A 19 -7.87 -3.99 -11.24
CA GLU A 19 -7.09 -3.45 -12.37
C GLU A 19 -7.54 -4.07 -13.70
N ILE A 20 -7.65 -5.40 -13.78
CA ILE A 20 -8.05 -6.12 -15.00
C ILE A 20 -9.42 -5.66 -15.50
N VAL A 21 -10.37 -5.40 -14.59
CA VAL A 21 -11.73 -4.98 -14.96
C VAL A 21 -11.88 -3.46 -15.05
N GLY A 22 -10.79 -2.69 -14.93
CA GLY A 22 -10.81 -1.23 -15.07
C GLY A 22 -11.44 -0.50 -13.88
N LEU A 23 -11.52 -1.13 -12.71
CA LEU A 23 -12.04 -0.53 -11.49
C LEU A 23 -10.93 0.13 -10.65
N PRO A 24 -11.27 1.14 -9.82
CA PRO A 24 -10.32 1.74 -8.89
C PRO A 24 -9.81 0.74 -7.85
N PRO A 25 -8.58 0.93 -7.33
CA PRO A 25 -8.01 0.15 -6.23
C PRO A 25 -8.90 0.13 -4.97
N ARG A 26 -8.86 -0.97 -4.21
CA ARG A 26 -9.46 -1.03 -2.87
C ARG A 26 -8.76 -0.07 -1.93
N ASP A 27 -9.54 0.47 -0.99
CA ASP A 27 -9.07 1.35 0.09
C ASP A 27 -8.38 2.63 -0.44
N CYS A 28 -8.71 3.05 -1.65
CA CYS A 28 -8.20 4.28 -2.25
C CYS A 28 -8.94 5.49 -1.65
N ASN A 29 -8.27 6.20 -0.74
CA ASN A 29 -8.81 7.34 0.01
C ASN A 29 -8.28 8.70 -0.48
N CYS A 30 -7.60 8.74 -1.62
CA CYS A 30 -7.04 9.97 -2.19
C CYS A 30 -7.94 10.59 -3.26
N LYS A 31 -7.68 11.86 -3.62
CA LYS A 31 -8.51 12.64 -4.57
C LYS A 31 -8.56 12.05 -5.98
N LYS A 32 -7.57 11.25 -6.38
CA LYS A 32 -7.50 10.58 -7.68
C LYS A 32 -7.25 9.08 -7.46
N CYS A 33 -8.17 8.26 -7.94
CA CYS A 33 -8.14 6.81 -7.83
C CYS A 33 -8.59 6.22 -9.16
N GLU A 34 -7.64 6.01 -10.06
CA GLU A 34 -7.88 5.40 -11.35
C GLU A 34 -7.39 3.95 -11.33
N SER A 35 -7.91 3.15 -12.26
CA SER A 35 -7.43 1.77 -12.42
C SER A 35 -5.93 1.75 -12.74
N GLY A 36 -5.21 0.75 -12.25
CA GLY A 36 -3.75 0.64 -12.41
C GLY A 36 -2.92 1.55 -11.51
N MET A 37 -3.54 2.41 -10.68
CA MET A 37 -2.82 3.20 -9.67
C MET A 37 -2.48 2.34 -8.45
N LEU A 38 -1.60 1.35 -8.61
CA LEU A 38 -1.14 0.45 -7.55
C LEU A 38 0.39 0.48 -7.45
N PHE A 39 0.90 0.23 -6.24
CA PHE A 39 2.28 -0.23 -6.05
C PHE A 39 2.37 -1.29 -4.97
N GLU A 40 3.46 -2.05 -5.01
CA GLU A 40 3.83 -3.00 -3.99
C GLU A 40 4.65 -2.32 -2.90
N CYS A 41 4.16 -2.32 -1.67
CA CYS A 41 4.91 -1.82 -0.53
C CYS A 41 6.15 -2.70 -0.28
N TYR A 42 7.35 -2.10 -0.27
CA TYR A 42 8.61 -2.83 -0.07
C TYR A 42 8.65 -3.62 1.24
N ARG A 43 8.14 -3.05 2.36
CA ARG A 43 8.21 -3.68 3.69
C ARG A 43 7.26 -4.86 3.85
N CYS A 44 6.03 -4.77 3.34
CA CYS A 44 4.98 -5.76 3.60
C CYS A 44 4.45 -6.49 2.36
N GLN A 45 4.96 -6.17 1.17
CA GLN A 45 4.59 -6.80 -0.12
C GLN A 45 3.09 -6.71 -0.43
N LYS A 46 2.41 -5.71 0.15
CA LYS A 46 0.98 -5.45 -0.07
C LYS A 46 0.82 -4.51 -1.26
N LEU A 47 -0.03 -4.89 -2.21
CA LEU A 47 -0.44 -4.03 -3.33
C LEU A 47 -1.43 -2.98 -2.82
N VAL A 48 -1.00 -1.72 -2.78
CA VAL A 48 -1.78 -0.61 -2.24
C VAL A 48 -1.99 0.48 -3.28
N PRO A 49 -3.02 1.32 -3.15
CA PRO A 49 -3.24 2.42 -4.08
C PRO A 49 -2.07 3.41 -4.09
N TRP A 50 -1.66 3.85 -5.28
CA TRP A 50 -0.71 4.95 -5.44
C TRP A 50 -1.41 6.28 -5.16
N CYS A 51 -1.31 6.72 -3.90
CA CYS A 51 -1.86 7.99 -3.45
C CYS A 51 -0.72 8.99 -3.20
N HIS A 52 -0.13 9.55 -4.25
CA HIS A 52 0.92 10.57 -4.10
C HIS A 52 0.36 11.87 -3.46
N GLY A 53 0.82 12.20 -2.26
CA GLY A 53 1.04 13.57 -1.81
C GLY A 53 2.47 13.98 -2.18
N ALA A 54 2.72 15.26 -2.47
CA ALA A 54 3.97 15.72 -3.08
C ALA A 54 5.24 15.64 -2.18
N THR A 55 5.21 14.96 -1.03
CA THR A 55 6.23 15.09 0.03
C THR A 55 6.44 13.82 0.88
N ASP A 56 6.15 12.62 0.37
CA ASP A 56 6.40 11.42 1.16
C ASP A 56 7.87 10.98 1.03
N ASP A 57 8.63 11.07 2.13
CA ASP A 57 10.03 10.65 2.21
C ASP A 57 10.23 9.13 2.00
N TYR A 58 9.15 8.36 2.01
CA TYR A 58 9.13 6.90 1.87
C TYR A 58 8.29 6.46 0.66
N LEU A 59 8.77 6.76 -0.55
CA LEU A 59 8.07 6.52 -1.81
C LEU A 59 7.64 5.06 -2.05
N ASP A 60 8.34 4.09 -1.46
CA ASP A 60 8.09 2.66 -1.67
C ASP A 60 7.34 1.99 -0.51
N TRP A 61 6.88 2.76 0.49
CA TRP A 61 6.22 2.22 1.68
C TRP A 61 4.77 2.66 1.78
N CYS A 62 3.90 1.76 2.23
CA CYS A 62 2.53 2.13 2.53
C CYS A 62 2.41 2.86 3.88
N ASN A 63 1.38 3.69 4.03
CA ASN A 63 1.14 4.48 5.26
C ASN A 63 1.13 3.63 6.53
N SER A 64 0.62 2.39 6.46
CA SER A 64 0.63 1.48 7.62
C SER A 64 2.05 1.11 8.04
N CYS A 65 2.95 0.90 7.08
CA CYS A 65 4.35 0.56 7.35
C CYS A 65 5.15 1.77 7.83
N VAL A 66 4.91 2.96 7.26
CA VAL A 66 5.50 4.21 7.74
C VAL A 66 5.03 4.51 9.17
N ALA A 67 3.73 4.42 9.45
CA ALA A 67 3.19 4.66 10.79
C ALA A 67 3.71 3.65 11.83
N ASP A 68 3.95 2.40 11.43
CA ASP A 68 4.55 1.39 12.29
C ASP A 68 6.01 1.72 12.60
N TYR A 69 6.81 2.01 11.57
CA TYR A 69 8.20 2.43 11.70
C TYR A 69 8.37 3.66 12.60
N MET A 70 7.57 4.71 12.36
CA MET A 70 7.60 5.93 13.17
C MET A 70 7.29 5.66 14.65
N ARG A 71 6.45 4.66 14.94
CA ARG A 71 6.10 4.26 16.31
C ARG A 71 7.19 3.43 16.98
N THR A 72 7.84 2.55 16.23
CA THR A 72 8.78 1.57 16.79
C THR A 72 10.22 2.06 16.84
N GLU A 73 10.62 2.86 15.85
CA GLU A 73 12.01 3.23 15.65
C GLU A 73 12.25 4.73 15.91
N GLY A 74 11.22 5.58 15.76
CA GLY A 74 11.30 7.02 16.00
C GLY A 74 12.29 7.74 15.08
N PHE A 75 12.17 9.06 14.92
CA PHE A 75 13.28 9.83 14.37
C PHE A 75 14.45 9.74 15.35
N SER A 76 15.65 9.41 14.86
CA SER A 76 16.85 9.83 15.57
C SER A 76 16.83 11.35 15.52
N GLU A 77 16.66 11.99 16.68
CA GLU A 77 16.92 13.42 16.82
C GLU A 77 18.42 13.60 16.62
N ASP A 78 18.82 14.02 15.41
CA ASP A 78 20.10 14.66 15.17
C ASP A 78 20.10 16.07 15.80
#